data_AF-A0A7C1JEH5-F1
#
_entry.id   AF-A0A7C1JEH5-F1
#
_cell.length_a   1.000
_cell.length_b   1.000
_cell.length_c   1.000
_cell.angle_alpha   90.00
_cell.angle_beta   90.00
_cell.angle_gamma   90.00
#
_symmetry.space_group_name_H-M   'P 1'
#
loop_
_entity.id
_entity.type
_entity.pdbx_description
1 polymer ?
#
loop_
_entity_poly.entity_id
_entity_poly.type
_entity_poly.pdbx_seq_one_letter_code
_entity_poly.pdbx_strand_id
1 'polypeptide(L)'
;MQKRHPFPARIFHWTLGPLAIALVATGLYLTNPPQHGSLRTARKLHSLAGLLFTGSLIARLYYAILRREWRFVLPERRDLKKLPAFVRYHLYLTDKKPKFRRYDIGQK
;
A
#
# COMPACT_ATOMS: atom_id res chain seq x y z
N MET A 1 18.00 -7.77 -18.41
CA MET A 1 17.23 -8.11 -17.19
C MET A 1 15.99 -7.22 -17.11
N GLN A 2 14.78 -7.79 -17.13
CA GLN A 2 13.54 -7.03 -16.98
C GLN A 2 13.37 -6.65 -15.50
N LYS A 3 13.33 -5.35 -15.16
CA LYS A 3 13.22 -4.90 -13.75
C LYS A 3 11.87 -5.30 -13.16
N ARG A 4 11.88 -5.99 -12.02
CA ARG A 4 10.67 -6.40 -11.28
C ARG A 4 9.80 -5.20 -10.85
N HIS A 5 10.37 -4.01 -10.67
CA HIS A 5 9.59 -2.79 -10.43
C HIS A 5 10.12 -1.65 -11.32
N PRO A 6 9.26 -1.04 -12.16
CA PRO A 6 9.69 0.07 -13.01
C PRO A 6 10.02 1.29 -12.15
N PHE A 7 10.87 2.19 -12.68
CA PHE A 7 11.32 3.38 -11.93
C PHE A 7 10.17 4.28 -11.45
N PRO A 8 9.14 4.60 -12.27
CA PRO A 8 8.01 5.40 -11.79
C PRO A 8 7.27 4.77 -10.61
N ALA A 9 7.08 3.44 -10.62
CA ALA A 9 6.42 2.75 -9.51
C ALA A 9 7.23 2.83 -8.20
N ARG A 10 8.57 2.88 -8.29
CA ARG A 10 9.44 3.05 -7.12
C ARG A 10 9.37 4.46 -6.56
N ILE A 11 9.30 5.48 -7.41
CA ILE A 11 9.10 6.87 -6.97
C ILE A 11 7.81 6.96 -6.16
N PHE A 12 6.67 6.50 -6.72
CA PHE A 12 5.41 6.52 -5.99
C PHE A 12 5.47 5.78 -4.66
N HIS A 13 6.12 4.61 -4.60
CA HIS A 13 6.26 3.86 -3.36
C HIS A 13 7.06 4.63 -2.29
N TRP A 14 8.21 5.20 -2.68
CA TRP A 14 9.06 5.97 -1.78
C TRP A 14 8.51 7.37 -1.46
N THR A 15 7.51 7.86 -2.18
CA THR A 15 6.72 9.03 -1.78
C THR A 15 5.60 8.64 -0.82
N LEU A 16 4.81 7.60 -1.15
CA LEU A 16 3.65 7.19 -0.36
C LEU A 16 4.04 6.61 1.01
N GLY A 17 5.12 5.85 1.10
CA GLY A 17 5.58 5.21 2.35
C GLY A 17 5.84 6.22 3.48
N PRO A 18 6.73 7.22 3.30
CA PRO A 18 6.98 8.25 4.29
C PRO A 18 5.74 9.09 4.64
N LEU A 19 4.89 9.40 3.64
CA LEU A 19 3.64 10.13 3.88
C LEU A 19 2.66 9.33 4.74
N ALA A 20 2.55 8.01 4.52
CA ALA A 20 1.74 7.13 5.36
C ALA A 20 2.28 7.09 6.79
N ILE A 21 3.60 6.99 6.98
CA ILE A 21 4.22 7.04 8.31
C ILE A 21 3.91 8.38 9.00
N ALA A 22 4.04 9.50 8.29
CA ALA A 22 3.73 10.82 8.83
C ALA A 22 2.25 10.94 9.22
N LEU A 23 1.33 10.43 8.40
CA LEU A 23 -0.10 10.39 8.69
C LEU A 23 -0.41 9.56 9.94
N VAL A 24 0.15 8.36 10.05
CA VAL A 24 -0.04 7.49 11.22
C VAL A 24 0.52 8.15 12.47
N ALA A 25 1.76 8.65 12.42
CA ALA A 25 2.40 9.27 13.58
C ALA A 25 1.64 10.52 14.07
N THR A 26 1.28 11.42 13.15
CA THR A 26 0.51 12.63 13.50
C THR A 26 -0.93 12.31 13.89
N GLY A 27 -1.55 11.27 13.31
CA GLY A 27 -2.88 10.79 13.68
C GLY A 27 -2.90 10.26 15.11
N LEU A 28 -1.97 9.38 15.46
CA LEU A 28 -1.81 8.86 16.82
C LEU A 28 -1.55 9.98 17.83
N TYR A 29 -0.69 10.95 17.48
CA TYR A 29 -0.44 12.14 18.29
C TYR A 29 -1.70 12.98 18.51
N LEU A 30 -2.58 13.10 17.52
CA LEU A 30 -3.84 13.86 17.65
C LEU A 30 -4.91 13.10 18.44
N THR A 31 -4.93 11.77 18.35
CA THR A 31 -5.86 10.90 19.09
C THR A 31 -5.55 10.87 20.58
N ASN A 32 -4.28 10.75 20.95
CA ASN A 32 -3.83 10.78 22.34
C ASN A 32 -2.75 11.86 22.51
N PRO A 33 -3.15 13.13 22.69
CA PRO A 33 -2.22 14.24 22.70
C PRO A 33 -1.34 14.21 23.96
N PRO A 34 0.00 14.25 23.81
CA PRO A 34 0.89 14.35 24.95
C PRO A 34 0.72 15.70 25.66
N GLN A 35 1.14 15.76 26.93
CA GLN A 35 1.07 16.99 27.75
C GLN A 35 1.88 18.16 27.15
N HIS A 36 2.90 17.85 26.35
CA HIS A 36 3.76 18.84 25.71
C HIS A 36 3.73 18.70 24.19
N GLY A 37 3.85 19.83 23.50
CA GLY A 37 3.91 19.92 22.04
C GLY A 37 2.71 20.65 21.42
N SER A 38 2.76 20.86 20.11
CA SER A 38 1.79 21.71 19.41
C SER A 38 0.79 20.90 18.61
N LEU A 39 -0.45 20.83 19.10
CA LEU A 39 -1.57 20.23 18.36
C LEU A 39 -1.83 20.94 17.04
N ARG A 40 -1.62 22.26 16.98
CA ARG A 40 -1.76 23.04 15.75
C ARG A 40 -0.77 22.58 14.68
N THR A 41 0.49 22.34 15.07
CA THR A 41 1.52 21.85 14.15
C THR A 41 1.19 20.43 13.69
N ALA A 42 0.79 19.54 14.60
CA ALA A 42 0.40 18.17 14.26
C ALA A 42 -0.77 18.13 13.27
N ARG A 43 -1.82 18.94 13.47
CA ARG A 43 -2.95 19.03 12.51
C ARG A 43 -2.49 19.52 11.14
N LYS A 44 -1.69 20.59 11.07
CA LYS A 44 -1.18 21.12 9.79
C LYS A 44 -0.37 20.08 9.03
N LEU A 45 0.53 19.39 9.74
CA LEU A 45 1.35 18.32 9.15
C LEU A 45 0.47 17.15 8.68
N HIS A 46 -0.49 16.73 9.50
CA HIS A 46 -1.42 15.65 9.14
C HIS A 46 -2.22 16.00 7.89
N SER A 47 -2.80 17.20 7.83
CA SER A 47 -3.57 17.66 6.67
C SER A 47 -2.73 17.78 5.40
N LEU A 48 -1.52 18.34 5.50
CA LEU A 48 -0.61 18.43 4.36
C LEU A 48 -0.17 17.05 3.87
N ALA A 49 0.22 16.16 4.79
CA ALA A 49 0.57 14.78 4.46
C ALA A 49 -0.60 14.04 3.81
N GLY A 50 -1.82 14.25 4.32
CA GLY A 50 -3.06 13.69 3.76
C GLY A 50 -3.35 14.15 2.34
N LEU A 51 -3.19 15.46 2.07
CA LEU A 51 -3.33 16.02 0.73
C LEU A 51 -2.31 15.41 -0.25
N LEU A 52 -1.02 15.41 0.14
CA LEU A 52 0.06 14.87 -0.69
C LEU A 52 -0.07 13.36 -0.92
N PHE A 53 -0.47 12.61 0.12
CA PHE A 53 -0.68 11.17 0.05
C PHE A 53 -1.82 10.85 -0.91
N THR A 54 -2.96 11.53 -0.74
CA THR A 54 -4.15 11.32 -1.58
C THR A 54 -3.86 11.65 -3.04
N GLY A 55 -3.23 12.79 -3.32
CA GLY A 55 -2.82 13.16 -4.68
C GLY A 55 -1.84 12.17 -5.30
N SER A 56 -0.84 11.74 -4.54
CA SER A 56 0.15 10.75 -4.99
C SER A 56 -0.48 9.38 -5.23
N LEU A 57 -1.45 8.97 -4.40
CA LEU A 57 -2.16 7.71 -4.54
C LEU A 57 -3.03 7.71 -5.79
N ILE A 58 -3.78 8.79 -6.03
CA ILE A 58 -4.58 8.97 -7.26
C ILE A 58 -3.67 8.90 -8.49
N ALA A 59 -2.56 9.62 -8.50
CA ALA A 59 -1.59 9.59 -9.60
C ALA A 59 -1.01 8.17 -9.82
N ARG A 60 -0.71 7.44 -8.74
CA ARG A 60 -0.22 6.06 -8.80
C ARG A 60 -1.25 5.09 -9.38
N LEU A 61 -2.53 5.24 -9.01
CA LEU A 61 -3.63 4.45 -9.54
C LEU A 61 -3.87 4.76 -11.02
N TYR A 62 -3.87 6.04 -11.39
CA TYR A 62 -3.95 6.47 -12.78
C TYR A 62 -2.83 5.86 -13.64
N TYR A 63 -1.59 5.93 -13.16
CA TYR A 63 -0.45 5.28 -13.82
C TYR A 63 -0.64 3.76 -13.97
N ALA A 64 -1.18 3.09 -12.95
CA ALA A 64 -1.46 1.65 -13.00
C ALA A 64 -2.49 1.30 -14.09
N ILE A 65 -3.54 2.12 -14.21
CA ILE A 65 -4.60 1.94 -15.21
C ILE A 65 -4.02 2.13 -16.62
N LEU A 66 -3.29 3.23 -16.85
CA LEU A 66 -2.68 3.54 -18.14
C LEU A 66 -1.74 2.42 -18.64
N ARG A 67 -0.97 1.82 -17.72
CA ARG A 67 -0.04 0.72 -18.04
C ARG A 67 -0.71 -0.66 -18.06
N ARG A 68 -2.03 -0.75 -17.87
CA ARG A 68 -2.80 -2.00 -17.70
C ARG A 68 -2.25 -2.90 -16.57
N GLU A 69 -1.57 -2.28 -15.60
CA GLU A 69 -1.01 -2.91 -14.42
C GLU A 69 -2.04 -3.02 -13.27
N TRP A 70 -3.28 -2.54 -13.47
CA TRP A 70 -4.37 -2.66 -12.50
C TRP A 70 -4.62 -4.11 -12.06
N ARG A 71 -4.38 -5.09 -12.93
CA ARG A 71 -4.49 -6.53 -12.60
C ARG A 71 -3.47 -7.02 -11.58
N PHE A 72 -2.43 -6.23 -11.32
CA PHE A 72 -1.46 -6.49 -10.27
C PHE A 72 -1.85 -5.86 -8.94
N VAL A 73 -2.83 -4.95 -8.93
CA VAL A 73 -3.30 -4.22 -7.74
C VAL A 73 -4.68 -4.71 -7.31
N LEU A 74 -5.53 -5.14 -8.25
CA LEU A 74 -6.87 -5.62 -7.93
C LEU A 74 -6.91 -7.16 -7.97
N PRO A 75 -7.45 -7.82 -6.93
CA PRO A 75 -7.72 -9.25 -6.97
C PRO A 75 -8.83 -9.56 -7.96
N GLU A 76 -8.59 -10.54 -8.84
CA GLU A 76 -9.59 -11.00 -9.81
C GLU A 76 -10.31 -12.26 -9.29
N ARG A 77 -11.47 -12.60 -9.85
CA ARG A 77 -12.21 -13.83 -9.48
C ARG A 77 -11.36 -15.11 -9.52
N ARG A 78 -10.39 -15.17 -10.44
CA ARG A 78 -9.43 -16.29 -10.55
C ARG A 78 -8.42 -16.34 -9.40
N ASP A 79 -8.11 -15.20 -8.80
CA ASP A 79 -7.22 -15.12 -7.64
C ASP A 79 -7.99 -15.58 -6.40
N LEU A 80 -9.26 -15.20 -6.25
CA LEU A 80 -10.12 -15.66 -5.15
C LEU A 80 -10.25 -17.19 -5.08
N LYS A 81 -10.26 -17.89 -6.22
CA LYS A 81 -10.24 -19.36 -6.25
C LYS A 81 -8.99 -19.97 -5.60
N LYS A 82 -7.89 -19.22 -5.52
CA LYS A 82 -6.63 -19.65 -4.88
C LYS A 82 -6.53 -19.23 -3.42
N LEU A 83 -7.50 -18.47 -2.90
CA LEU A 83 -7.50 -17.99 -1.52
C LEU A 83 -7.46 -19.14 -0.49
N PRO A 84 -8.24 -20.24 -0.63
CA PRO A 84 -8.17 -21.33 0.34
C PRO A 84 -6.78 -21.98 0.38
N ALA A 85 -6.15 -22.18 -0.79
CA ALA A 85 -4.80 -22.73 -0.87
C ALA A 85 -3.75 -21.76 -0.29
N PHE A 86 -3.94 -20.46 -0.50
CA PHE A 86 -3.08 -19.40 0.07
C PHE A 86 -3.12 -19.40 1.60
N VAL A 87 -4.33 -19.48 2.17
CA VAL A 87 -4.54 -19.52 3.62
C VAL A 87 -3.95 -20.79 4.22
N ARG A 88 -4.21 -21.97 3.62
CA ARG A 88 -3.64 -23.24 4.09
C ARG A 88 -2.11 -23.22 4.09
N TYR A 89 -1.50 -22.63 3.06
CA TYR A 89 -0.04 -22.48 3.00
C TYR A 89 0.50 -21.55 4.09
N HIS A 90 -0.13 -20.38 4.32
CA HIS A 90 0.35 -19.42 5.33
C HIS A 90 0.09 -19.87 6.77
N LEU A 91 -0.92 -20.73 6.99
CA LEU A 91 -1.18 -21.37 8.27
C LEU A 91 -0.40 -22.68 8.46
N TYR A 92 0.54 -22.98 7.56
CA TYR A 92 1.38 -24.19 7.60
C TYR A 92 0.58 -25.51 7.60
N LEU A 93 -0.64 -25.49 7.04
CA LEU A 93 -1.49 -26.68 6.85
C LEU A 93 -1.14 -27.46 5.58
N THR A 94 -0.25 -26.92 4.74
CA THR A 94 0.29 -27.60 3.55
C THR A 94 1.62 -26.99 3.13
N ASP A 95 2.56 -27.83 2.69
CA ASP A 95 3.84 -27.38 2.14
C ASP A 95 3.72 -26.86 0.69
N LYS A 96 2.60 -27.12 0.02
CA LYS A 96 2.41 -26.74 -1.40
C LYS A 96 2.06 -25.26 -1.52
N LYS A 97 3.04 -24.46 -1.95
CA LYS A 97 2.84 -23.05 -2.28
C LYS A 97 1.96 -22.86 -3.53
N PRO A 98 0.85 -22.10 -3.45
CA PRO A 98 0.04 -21.79 -4.63
C PRO A 98 0.81 -20.91 -5.63
N LYS A 99 0.69 -21.23 -6.93
CA LYS A 99 1.34 -20.49 -8.01
C LYS A 99 0.58 -19.19 -8.32
N PHE A 100 1.25 -18.05 -8.19
CA PHE A 100 0.76 -16.73 -8.59
C PHE A 100 1.60 -16.13 -9.72
N ARG A 101 1.09 -15.11 -10.42
CA ARG A 101 1.82 -14.49 -11.55
C ARG A 101 3.00 -13.64 -11.08
N ARG A 102 2.72 -12.58 -10.31
CA ARG A 102 3.73 -11.59 -9.87
C ARG A 102 3.58 -11.22 -8.40
N TYR A 103 2.33 -11.06 -7.97
CA TYR A 103 1.92 -10.85 -6.59
C TYR A 103 0.90 -11.93 -6.23
N ASP A 104 0.94 -12.39 -4.98
CA ASP A 104 -0.08 -13.25 -4.41
C ASP A 104 -1.34 -12.45 -4.01
N ILE A 105 -2.35 -13.12 -3.44
CA ILE A 105 -3.61 -12.47 -3.06
C ILE A 105 -3.42 -11.53 -1.88
N GLY A 106 -2.49 -11.80 -0.96
CA GLY A 106 -2.24 -10.91 0.19
C GLY A 106 -1.49 -9.64 -0.22
N GLN A 107 -0.77 -9.67 -1.34
CA GLN A 107 -0.04 -8.54 -1.90
C GLN A 107 -0.83 -7.69 -2.90
N LYS A 108 -2.04 -8.13 -3.29
CA LYS A 108 -2.96 -7.41 -4.16
C LYS A 108 -3.95 -6.61 -3.33
#